data_AF-A0A955FMA0-F1
#
_entry.id   AF-A0A955FMA0-F1
#
_cell.length_a   1.000
_cell.length_b   1.000
_cell.length_c   1.000
_cell.angle_alpha   90.00
_cell.angle_beta   90.00
_cell.angle_gamma   90.00
#
_symmetry.space_group_name_H-M   'P 1'
#
loop_
_entity.id
_entity.type
_entity.pdbx_description
1 polymer ?
#
loop_
_entity_poly.entity_id
_entity_poly.type
_entity_poly.pdbx_seq_one_letter_code
_entity_poly.pdbx_strand_id
1 'polypeptide(L)' 'MIKEHINELFEKEMSRKEFVQYVGSSLLIVFGISGLLKSLSQLHSPPRQISDSGYGSSAYGGTKKA' A
#
# COMPACT_ATOMS: atom_id res chain seq x y z
N MET A 1 34.40 3.17 11.43
CA MET A 1 33.45 3.95 12.24
C MET A 1 31.98 3.59 12.06
N ILE A 2 31.25 3.98 11.00
CA ILE A 2 29.79 3.67 10.88
C ILE A 2 29.53 2.16 10.73
N LYS A 3 30.37 1.46 9.95
CA LYS A 3 30.24 0.01 9.74
C LYS A 3 30.42 -0.81 11.02
N GLU A 4 31.25 -0.34 11.94
CA GLU A 4 31.51 -1.01 13.22
C GLU A 4 30.31 -0.88 14.15
N HIS A 5 29.67 0.29 14.20
CA HIS A 5 28.45 0.48 14.99
C HIS A 5 27.27 -0.35 14.45
N ILE A 6 27.17 -0.50 13.12
CA ILE A 6 26.14 -1.35 12.51
C ILE A 6 26.36 -2.81 12.90
N ASN A 7 27.60 -3.31 12.84
CA ASN A 7 27.92 -4.67 13.25
C ASN A 7 27.64 -4.91 14.74
N GLU A 8 27.96 -3.94 15.60
CA GLU A 8 27.68 -4.02 17.03
C GLU A 8 26.16 -4.07 17.32
N LEU A 9 25.34 -3.37 16.53
CA LEU A 9 23.88 -3.46 16.58
C LEU A 9 23.33 -4.81 16.11
N PHE A 10 24.01 -5.50 15.20
CA PHE A 10 23.63 -6.85 14.73
C PHE A 10 24.14 -7.96 15.65
N GLU A 11 25.28 -7.74 16.32
CA GLU A 11 25.82 -8.65 17.33
C GLU A 11 25.11 -8.53 18.69
N LYS A 12 24.33 -7.46 18.88
CA LYS A 12 23.49 -7.31 20.06
C LYS A 12 22.51 -8.48 20.15
N GLU A 13 22.68 -9.30 21.19
CA GLU A 13 21.73 -10.36 21.49
C GLU A 13 20.32 -9.78 21.65
N MET A 14 19.42 -10.17 20.74
CA MET A 14 18.01 -9.83 20.81
C MET A 14 17.24 -11.00 21.41
N SER A 15 16.34 -10.72 22.35
CA SER A 15 15.40 -11.75 22.78
C SER A 15 14.42 -12.08 21.65
N ARG A 16 13.91 -13.33 21.61
CA ARG A 16 12.93 -13.77 20.59
C ARG A 16 11.72 -12.84 20.51
N LYS A 17 11.30 -12.30 21.65
CA LYS A 17 10.19 -11.36 21.76
C LYS A 17 10.50 -10.04 21.05
N GLU A 18 11.68 -9.48 21.30
CA GLU A 18 12.11 -8.23 20.67
C GLU A 18 12.28 -8.41 19.16
N PHE A 19 12.83 -9.55 18.72
CA PHE A 19 12.93 -9.86 17.29
C PHE A 19 11.56 -9.86 16.60
N VAL A 20 10.58 -10.60 17.15
CA VAL A 20 9.22 -10.64 16.60
C VAL A 20 8.56 -9.26 16.64
N GLN A 21 8.81 -8.47 17.69
CA GLN A 21 8.29 -7.12 17.81
C GLN A 21 8.85 -6.19 16.73
N TYR A 22 10.15 -6.20 16.48
CA TYR A 22 10.78 -5.36 15.46
C TYR A 22 10.40 -5.78 14.04
N VAL A 23 10.40 -7.09 13.75
CA VAL A 23 9.99 -7.63 12.45
C VAL A 23 8.50 -7.40 12.20
N GLY A 24 7.66 -7.62 13.20
CA GLY A 24 6.22 -7.35 13.09
C GLY A 24 5.93 -5.87 12.86
N SER A 25 6.61 -4.99 13.59
CA SER A 25 6.44 -3.54 13.44
C SER A 25 6.92 -3.06 12.08
N SER A 26 8.03 -3.57 11.56
CA SER A 26 8.54 -3.17 10.23
C SER A 26 7.59 -3.59 9.11
N LEU A 27 7.02 -4.79 9.18
CA LEU A 27 5.99 -5.25 8.25
C LEU A 27 4.74 -4.35 8.33
N LEU A 28 4.25 -4.08 9.55
CA LEU A 28 3.10 -3.21 9.75
C LEU A 28 3.33 -1.79 9.22
N ILE A 29 4.53 -1.24 9.36
CA ILE A 29 4.89 0.06 8.81
C ILE A 29 4.84 0.03 7.28
N VAL A 30 5.46 -0.97 6.64
CA VAL A 30 5.49 -1.09 5.18
C VAL A 30 4.07 -1.24 4.62
N PHE A 31 3.27 -2.15 5.17
CA PHE A 31 1.89 -2.38 4.71
C PHE A 31 0.94 -1.25 5.11
N GLY A 32 1.09 -0.71 6.31
CA GLY A 32 0.28 0.39 6.84
C GLY A 32 0.47 1.68 6.06
N ILE A 33 1.72 2.09 5.83
CA ILE A 33 2.03 3.28 5.02
C ILE A 33 1.54 3.08 3.59
N SER A 34 1.72 1.90 2.99
CA SER A 34 1.21 1.61 1.64
C SER A 34 -0.32 1.74 1.55
N GLY A 35 -1.04 1.25 2.57
CA GLY A 35 -2.48 1.39 2.68
C GLY A 35 -2.93 2.85 2.84
N LEU A 36 -2.24 3.62 3.67
CA LEU A 36 -2.51 5.05 3.88
C LEU A 36 -2.24 5.86 2.61
N LEU A 37 -1.13 5.61 1.91
CA LEU A 37 -0.81 6.26 0.64
C LEU A 37 -1.86 5.94 -0.44
N LYS A 38 -2.30 4.68 -0.52
CA LYS A 38 -3.38 4.28 -1.43
C LYS A 38 -4.69 5.00 -1.11
N SER A 39 -5.07 5.04 0.17
CA SER A 39 -6.27 5.76 0.62
C SER A 39 -6.20 7.25 0.29
N LEU A 40 -5.06 7.89 0.56
CA LEU A 40 -4.85 9.31 0.28
C LEU A 40 -4.85 9.61 -1.23
N SER A 41 -4.27 8.72 -2.04
CA SER A 41 -4.31 8.83 -3.52
C SER A 41 -5.72 8.68 -4.08
N GLN A 42 -6.57 7.86 -3.46
CA GLN A 42 -7.97 7.70 -3.82
C GLN A 42 -8.83 8.89 -3.38
N LEU A 43 -8.41 9.64 -2.36
CA LEU A 43 -9.08 10.86 -1.92
C LEU A 43 -8.91 12.02 -2.92
N HIS A 44 -7.78 12.06 -3.65
CA HIS A 44 -7.49 13.05 -4.70
C HIS A 44 -7.78 12.56 -6.12
N SER A 45 -8.02 11.27 -6.31
CA SER A 45 -8.45 10.75 -7.60
C SER A 45 -9.94 11.04 -7.77
N PRO A 46 -10.40 11.65 -8.89
CA PRO A 46 -11.83 11.70 -9.18
C PRO A 46 -12.36 10.26 -9.11
N PRO A 47 -13.59 10.04 -8.59
CA PRO A 47 -14.15 8.70 -8.51
C PRO A 47 -13.97 8.07 -9.88
N ARG A 48 -13.21 6.95 -9.92
CA ARG A 48 -12.95 6.20 -11.14
C ARG A 48 -14.31 6.06 -11.80
N GLN A 49 -14.54 6.79 -12.90
CA GLN A 49 -15.82 6.78 -13.56
C GLN A 49 -16.12 5.31 -13.75
N ILE A 50 -17.16 4.83 -13.07
CA ILE A 50 -17.74 3.55 -13.35
C ILE A 50 -18.23 3.79 -14.76
N SER A 51 -17.40 3.48 -15.75
CA SER A 51 -17.81 3.36 -17.12
C SER A 51 -18.81 2.23 -17.03
N ASP A 52 -20.07 2.65 -16.91
CA ASP A 52 -21.25 1.82 -16.85
C ASP A 52 -21.24 1.03 -18.15
N SER A 53 -20.49 -0.07 -18.12
CA SER A 53 -20.48 -1.10 -19.15
C SER A 53 -21.73 -1.94 -18.95
N GLY A 54 -22.86 -1.26 -18.73
CA GLY A 54 -24.17 -1.82 -18.97
C GLY A 54 -24.28 -2.23 -20.42
N TYR A 55 -25.17 -3.20 -20.66
CA TYR A 55 -25.61 -3.64 -21.98
C TYR A 55 -26.08 -2.43 -22.80
N GLY A 56 -25.17 -1.81 -23.56
CA GLY A 56 -25.44 -0.56 -24.27
C GLY A 56 -24.22 0.25 -24.67
N SER A 57 -23.03 0.00 -24.10
CA SER A 57 -21.80 0.74 -24.45
C SER A 57 -21.02 0.21 -25.68
N SER A 58 -21.61 -0.75 -26.41
CA SER A 58 -21.03 -1.30 -27.65
C SER A 58 -21.12 -0.30 -28.80
N ALA A 59 -20.20 -0.40 -29.78
CA ALA A 59 -20.27 0.36 -31.04
C ALA A 59 -21.59 0.17 -31.82
N TYR A 60 -22.32 -0.91 -31.56
CA TYR A 60 -23.67 -1.17 -32.10
C TYR A 60 -24.80 -1.00 -31.04
N GLY A 61 -24.45 -0.75 -29.78
CA GLY A 61 -25.38 -0.41 -28.71
C GLY A 61 -25.60 1.10 -28.68
N GLY A 62 -26.72 1.55 -29.25
CA GLY A 62 -26.96 2.96 -29.52
C GLY A 62 -26.77 3.90 -28.32
N THR A 63 -25.86 4.87 -28.46
CA THR A 63 -25.85 6.11 -27.70
C THR A 63 -27.08 6.94 -28.06
N LYS A 64 -28.25 6.58 -27.53
CA LYS A 64 -29.40 7.49 -27.52
C LYS A 64 -29.23 8.44 -26.35
N LYS A 65 -28.71 9.62 -26.68
CA LYS A 65 -28.75 10.80 -25.82
C LYS A 65 -30.24 11.09 -25.51
N ALA A 66 -30.57 11.15 -24.24
CA ALA A 66 -31.68 11.97 -23.75
C ALA A 66 -31.07 13.24 -23.14
#